data_AF-A7VQY3-F1
#
_entry.id   AF-A7VQY3-F1
#
_cell.length_a   1.000
_cell.length_b   1.000
_cell.length_c   1.000
_cell.angle_alpha   90.00
_cell.angle_beta   90.00
_cell.angle_gamma   90.00
#
_symmetry.space_group_name_H-M   'P 1'
#
loop_
_entity.id
_entity.type
_entity.pdbx_description
1 polymer ?
#
loop_
_entity_poly.entity_id
_entity_poly.type
_entity_poly.pdbx_seq_one_letter_code
_entity_poly.pdbx_strand_id
1 'polypeptide(L)'
;MNTKEFSLMQKLIDYASSSNLDHTSGILAYYLLLNYSKLEKLTLKIVTEECFVSVSSVRRFCRKLGYDNFSDLVKAKIHNPENQQSIALSNLDHGWYHPHILRTEINDTMYSILRTIPSSLIHQIANDILNADAVLLFCARPYSLWLREFQSQLIAWNKSVYILEEIKLYYPTIKQLGTNLCNIIVSPMAFIVEPLAQDFISIPGIKALVTSLSVLQNASFEKYLQYFDRIFPLKFKTNHYDYLEIYGKYAVGYLFDIILGEVIKLVRENRSSIVPSIKKPFADRSLKRQHITEKTVSEA
;
A
#
# COMPACT_ATOMS: atom_id res chain seq x y z
N MET A 1 -15.81 5.75 5.66
CA MET A 1 -14.58 5.27 6.33
C MET A 1 -13.40 6.08 5.82
N ASN A 2 -12.37 6.30 6.65
CA ASN A 2 -11.17 7.07 6.31
C ASN A 2 -9.97 6.13 6.09
N THR A 3 -9.01 6.50 5.24
CA THR A 3 -7.78 5.73 4.95
C THR A 3 -6.96 5.44 6.22
N LYS A 4 -7.06 6.33 7.20
CA LYS A 4 -6.47 6.19 8.54
C LYS A 4 -7.00 5.00 9.34
N GLU A 5 -8.18 4.47 9.02
CA GLU A 5 -8.79 3.35 9.76
C GLU A 5 -8.12 2.02 9.39
N PHE A 6 -7.85 1.78 8.10
CA PHE A 6 -7.33 0.49 7.59
C PHE A 6 -5.81 0.32 7.67
N SER A 7 -5.06 1.39 7.94
CA SER A 7 -3.58 1.38 7.96
C SER A 7 -2.98 1.28 9.36
N LEU A 8 -3.78 1.39 10.43
CA LEU A 8 -3.23 1.53 11.79
C LEU A 8 -2.30 0.38 12.20
N MET A 9 -2.70 -0.88 12.00
CA MET A 9 -1.83 -2.02 12.37
C MET A 9 -0.52 -2.00 11.56
N GLN A 10 -0.61 -1.76 10.25
CA GLN A 10 0.58 -1.72 9.39
C GLN A 10 1.54 -0.60 9.79
N LYS A 11 1.03 0.61 10.05
CA LYS A 11 1.88 1.71 10.54
C LYS A 11 2.55 1.37 11.85
N LEU A 12 1.83 0.76 12.79
CA LEU A 12 2.42 0.36 14.07
C LEU A 12 3.52 -0.69 13.86
N ILE A 13 3.33 -1.68 12.96
CA ILE A 13 4.36 -2.66 12.59
C ILE A 13 5.57 -1.96 11.97
N ASP A 14 5.36 -1.04 11.03
CA ASP A 14 6.42 -0.32 10.35
C ASP A 14 7.23 0.53 11.34
N TYR A 15 6.58 1.23 12.27
CA TYR A 15 7.27 1.97 13.32
C TYR A 15 8.00 1.05 14.30
N ALA A 16 7.38 -0.05 14.73
CA ALA A 16 8.03 -1.01 15.63
C ALA A 16 9.25 -1.67 14.97
N SER A 17 9.22 -1.89 13.66
CA SER A 17 10.30 -2.53 12.90
C SER A 17 11.41 -1.56 12.48
N SER A 18 11.06 -0.29 12.23
CA SER A 18 12.02 0.73 11.76
C SER A 18 12.67 1.53 12.89
N SER A 19 12.13 1.48 14.10
CA SER A 19 12.75 2.11 15.27
C SER A 19 13.47 1.08 16.11
N ASN A 20 14.68 1.40 16.57
CA ASN A 20 15.28 0.66 17.66
C ASN A 20 14.30 0.67 18.85
N LEU A 21 14.09 -0.49 19.47
CA LEU A 21 13.17 -0.66 20.61
C LEU A 21 13.50 0.26 21.81
N ASP A 22 14.67 0.90 21.79
CA ASP A 22 15.12 1.88 22.78
C ASP A 22 14.54 3.29 22.57
N HIS A 23 13.94 3.55 21.41
CA HIS A 23 13.29 4.84 21.14
C HIS A 23 11.82 4.81 21.56
N THR A 24 11.36 5.91 22.17
CA THR A 24 9.97 6.10 22.61
C THR A 24 8.91 5.74 21.56
N SER A 25 9.19 5.98 20.27
CA SER A 25 8.27 5.60 19.19
C SER A 25 8.16 4.08 19.01
N GLY A 26 9.23 3.32 19.21
CA GLY A 26 9.25 1.86 19.14
C GLY A 26 8.53 1.23 20.32
N ILE A 27 8.81 1.71 21.54
CA ILE A 27 8.11 1.27 22.77
C ILE A 27 6.60 1.46 22.63
N LEU A 28 6.17 2.66 22.22
CA LEU A 28 4.76 2.96 22.02
C LEU A 28 4.13 2.10 20.91
N ALA A 29 4.82 1.94 19.77
CA ALA A 29 4.32 1.10 18.69
C ALA A 29 4.12 -0.35 19.12
N TYR A 30 5.11 -0.93 19.80
CA TYR A 30 5.08 -2.32 20.26
C TYR A 30 4.03 -2.55 21.33
N TYR A 31 3.93 -1.66 22.32
CA TYR A 31 2.90 -1.73 23.37
C TYR A 31 1.48 -1.70 22.78
N LEU A 32 1.22 -0.80 21.83
CA LEU A 32 -0.08 -0.71 21.17
C LEU A 32 -0.36 -1.93 20.26
N LEU A 33 0.65 -2.54 19.65
CA LEU A 33 0.50 -3.78 18.88
C LEU A 33 0.11 -4.97 19.75
N LEU A 34 0.81 -5.18 20.88
CA LEU A 34 0.49 -6.26 21.81
C LEU A 34 -0.92 -6.12 22.41
N ASN A 35 -1.40 -4.89 22.51
CA ASN A 35 -2.73 -4.56 23.01
C ASN A 35 -3.74 -4.21 21.90
N TYR A 36 -3.45 -4.53 20.63
CA TYR A 36 -4.21 -4.03 19.48
C TYR A 36 -5.71 -4.37 19.56
N SER A 37 -6.03 -5.60 19.96
CA SER A 37 -7.42 -6.08 20.12
C SER A 37 -8.18 -5.42 21.28
N LYS A 38 -7.46 -4.75 22.19
CA LYS A 38 -8.00 -4.11 23.39
C LYS A 38 -7.74 -2.59 23.41
N LEU A 39 -7.33 -1.99 22.28
CA LEU A 39 -7.01 -0.56 22.20
C LEU A 39 -8.15 0.35 22.69
N GLU A 40 -9.40 -0.03 22.46
CA GLU A 40 -10.59 0.69 22.93
C GLU A 40 -10.67 0.80 24.47
N LYS A 41 -10.00 -0.10 25.19
CA LYS A 41 -9.95 -0.13 26.66
C LYS A 41 -8.75 0.63 27.22
N LEU A 42 -7.81 1.02 26.36
CA LEU A 42 -6.63 1.78 26.79
C LEU A 42 -6.97 3.26 26.93
N THR A 43 -6.51 3.86 28.03
CA THR A 43 -6.56 5.31 28.22
C THR A 43 -5.17 5.90 28.01
N LEU A 44 -5.11 7.20 27.73
CA LEU A 44 -3.83 7.92 27.64
C LEU A 44 -3.00 7.75 28.92
N LYS A 45 -3.65 7.76 30.09
CA LYS A 45 -3.00 7.55 31.39
C LYS A 45 -2.32 6.18 31.46
N ILE A 46 -3.06 5.12 31.13
CA ILE A 46 -2.53 3.75 31.09
C ILE A 46 -1.31 3.69 30.16
N VAL A 47 -1.41 4.24 28.94
CA VAL A 47 -0.30 4.22 27.98
C VAL A 47 0.93 4.97 28.53
N THR A 48 0.75 6.14 29.16
CA THR A 48 1.88 6.88 29.72
C THR A 48 2.55 6.17 30.89
N GLU A 49 1.76 5.52 31.75
CA GLU A 49 2.26 4.79 32.93
C GLU A 49 2.98 3.51 32.50
N GLU A 50 2.35 2.65 31.70
CA GLU A 50 2.89 1.36 31.28
C GLU A 50 4.11 1.48 30.34
N CYS A 51 4.17 2.54 29.53
CA CYS A 51 5.31 2.78 28.64
C CYS A 51 6.40 3.67 29.26
N PHE A 52 6.20 4.20 30.47
CA PHE A 52 7.10 5.17 31.12
C PHE A 52 7.41 6.40 30.24
N VAL A 53 6.37 7.00 29.65
CA VAL A 53 6.50 8.15 28.75
C VAL A 53 5.63 9.34 29.15
N SER A 54 6.02 10.53 28.71
CA SER A 54 5.19 11.72 28.86
C SER A 54 3.98 11.72 27.91
N VAL A 55 2.92 12.44 28.30
CA VAL A 55 1.77 12.75 27.41
C VAL A 55 2.20 13.40 26.10
N SER A 56 3.20 14.30 26.16
CA SER A 56 3.75 14.97 24.98
C SER A 56 4.40 14.00 24.00
N SER A 57 5.04 12.94 24.52
CA SER A 57 5.63 11.87 23.70
C SER A 57 4.55 11.08 22.97
N VAL A 58 3.47 10.69 23.66
CA VAL A 58 2.33 9.99 23.05
C VAL A 58 1.68 10.85 21.96
N ARG A 59 1.44 12.14 22.22
CA ARG A 59 0.87 13.05 21.23
C ARG A 59 1.74 13.20 19.98
N ARG A 60 3.07 13.33 20.16
CA ARG A 60 4.02 13.38 19.04
C ARG A 60 3.98 12.09 18.22
N PHE A 61 3.88 10.94 18.89
CA PHE A 61 3.77 9.64 18.25
C PHE A 61 2.47 9.50 17.44
N CYS A 62 1.32 9.87 18.00
CA CYS A 62 0.05 9.90 17.26
C CYS A 62 0.17 10.75 15.99
N ARG A 63 0.77 11.93 16.07
CA ARG A 63 0.96 12.83 14.92
C ARG A 63 1.86 12.23 13.84
N LYS A 64 2.92 11.51 14.23
CA LYS A 64 3.78 10.77 13.30
C LYS A 64 3.03 9.67 12.54
N LEU A 65 2.02 9.08 13.15
CA LEU A 65 1.12 8.10 12.53
C LEU A 65 -0.02 8.75 11.72
N GLY A 66 -0.13 10.08 11.74
CA GLY A 66 -1.19 10.84 11.06
C GLY A 66 -2.43 11.11 11.90
N TYR A 67 -2.40 10.90 13.23
CA TYR A 67 -3.52 11.19 14.14
C TYR A 67 -3.25 12.43 15.00
N ASP A 68 -4.27 13.26 15.24
CA ASP A 68 -4.08 14.50 15.99
C ASP A 68 -3.80 14.26 17.48
N ASN A 69 -4.37 13.19 18.03
CA ASN A 69 -4.22 12.76 19.42
C ASN A 69 -4.51 11.24 19.58
N PHE A 70 -4.37 10.73 20.81
CA PHE A 70 -4.58 9.32 21.13
C PHE A 70 -6.03 8.85 20.97
N SER A 71 -7.01 9.71 21.27
CA SER A 71 -8.44 9.37 21.07
C SER A 71 -8.74 9.12 19.61
N ASP A 72 -8.19 9.92 18.69
CA ASP A 72 -8.39 9.73 17.26
C ASP A 72 -7.74 8.44 16.72
N LEU A 73 -6.61 8.03 17.30
CA LEU A 73 -6.00 6.72 17.02
C LEU A 73 -6.91 5.57 17.49
N VAL A 74 -7.47 5.67 18.69
CA VAL A 74 -8.40 4.65 19.23
C VAL A 74 -9.68 4.56 18.40
N LYS A 75 -10.26 5.72 18.00
CA LYS A 75 -11.42 5.75 17.08
C LYS A 75 -11.12 5.03 15.78
N ALA A 76 -9.92 5.22 15.22
CA ALA A 76 -9.51 4.54 14.00
C ALA A 76 -9.49 3.01 14.15
N LYS A 77 -9.11 2.49 15.33
CA LYS A 77 -9.19 1.05 15.62
C LYS A 77 -10.64 0.55 15.75
N ILE A 78 -11.51 1.31 16.42
CA ILE A 78 -12.92 0.93 16.65
C ILE A 78 -13.63 0.74 15.30
N HIS A 79 -13.32 1.60 14.33
CA HIS A 79 -13.89 1.53 12.99
C HIS A 79 -13.15 0.54 12.06
N ASN A 80 -12.07 -0.09 12.51
CA ASN A 80 -11.33 -1.07 11.74
C ASN A 80 -11.80 -2.50 12.11
N PRO A 81 -12.37 -3.27 11.17
CA PRO A 81 -12.84 -4.64 11.41
C PRO A 81 -11.69 -5.61 11.72
N GLU A 82 -10.43 -5.23 11.51
CA GLU A 82 -9.26 -6.07 11.74
C GLU A 82 -9.14 -6.44 13.23
N ASN A 83 -9.40 -7.71 13.52
CA ASN A 83 -9.09 -8.39 14.77
C ASN A 83 -8.45 -9.75 14.42
N GLN A 84 -7.12 -9.76 14.32
CA GLN A 84 -6.36 -10.92 13.84
C GLN A 84 -6.57 -12.18 14.70
N GLN A 85 -6.83 -12.05 16.01
CA GLN A 85 -7.15 -13.20 16.85
C GLN A 85 -8.51 -13.79 16.51
N SER A 86 -9.53 -12.94 16.35
CA SER A 86 -10.88 -13.39 15.96
C SER A 86 -10.89 -14.00 14.57
N ILE A 87 -10.17 -13.38 13.62
CA ILE A 87 -10.01 -13.87 12.25
C ILE A 87 -9.34 -15.25 12.26
N ALA A 88 -8.27 -15.43 13.03
CA ALA A 88 -7.57 -16.71 13.12
C ALA A 88 -8.46 -17.81 13.72
N LEU A 89 -9.24 -17.50 14.77
CA LEU A 89 -10.17 -18.48 15.35
C LEU A 89 -11.29 -18.83 14.37
N SER A 90 -11.90 -17.84 13.73
CA SER A 90 -12.90 -18.03 12.66
C SER A 90 -12.35 -18.93 11.54
N ASN A 91 -11.14 -18.64 11.06
CA ASN A 91 -10.49 -19.43 10.01
C ASN A 91 -10.19 -20.87 10.45
N LEU A 92 -9.85 -21.09 11.72
CA LEU A 92 -9.66 -22.41 12.30
C LEU A 92 -10.99 -23.18 12.35
N ASP A 93 -12.06 -22.54 12.82
CA ASP A 93 -13.40 -23.15 12.94
C ASP A 93 -13.98 -23.53 11.58
N HIS A 94 -13.71 -22.74 10.53
CA HIS A 94 -14.08 -23.06 9.15
C HIS A 94 -13.18 -24.13 8.50
N GLY A 95 -12.10 -24.54 9.17
CA GLY A 95 -11.13 -25.49 8.65
C GLY A 95 -10.23 -24.92 7.54
N TRP A 96 -10.20 -23.60 7.33
CA TRP A 96 -9.42 -22.98 6.26
C TRP A 96 -7.90 -23.07 6.46
N TYR A 97 -7.45 -23.37 7.68
CA TYR A 97 -6.04 -23.72 7.92
C TYR A 97 -5.69 -25.18 7.58
N HIS A 98 -6.66 -26.06 7.29
CA HIS A 98 -6.35 -27.44 6.96
C HIS A 98 -5.52 -27.50 5.66
N PRO A 99 -4.36 -28.19 5.65
CA PRO A 99 -3.43 -28.15 4.51
C PRO A 99 -4.04 -28.50 3.15
N HIS A 100 -4.96 -29.47 3.13
CA HIS A 100 -5.67 -29.87 1.91
C HIS A 100 -6.62 -28.79 1.40
N ILE A 101 -7.39 -28.15 2.29
CA ILE A 101 -8.28 -27.04 1.93
C ILE A 101 -7.43 -25.85 1.49
N LEU A 102 -6.39 -25.51 2.26
CA LEU A 102 -5.49 -24.41 1.95
C LEU A 102 -4.90 -24.52 0.54
N ARG A 103 -4.34 -25.70 0.20
CA ARG A 103 -3.79 -25.98 -1.14
C ARG A 103 -4.85 -25.85 -2.23
N THR A 104 -6.02 -26.45 -2.03
CA THR A 104 -7.09 -26.46 -3.04
C THR A 104 -7.57 -25.04 -3.34
N GLU A 105 -7.89 -24.26 -2.31
CA GLU A 105 -8.38 -22.88 -2.48
C GLU A 105 -7.33 -21.95 -3.11
N ILE A 106 -6.04 -22.11 -2.77
CA ILE A 106 -4.94 -21.38 -3.42
C ILE A 106 -4.87 -21.74 -4.91
N ASN A 107 -4.86 -23.03 -5.24
CA ASN A 107 -4.76 -23.50 -6.62
C ASN A 107 -5.97 -23.05 -7.46
N ASP A 108 -7.18 -23.15 -6.91
CA ASP A 108 -8.40 -22.74 -7.59
C ASP A 108 -8.40 -21.23 -7.86
N THR A 109 -7.90 -20.44 -6.91
CA THR A 109 -7.76 -18.99 -7.06
C THR A 109 -6.75 -18.64 -8.16
N MET A 110 -5.56 -19.28 -8.16
CA MET A 110 -4.53 -19.08 -9.20
C MET A 110 -5.04 -19.51 -10.59
N TYR A 111 -5.72 -20.66 -10.66
CA TYR A 111 -6.34 -21.16 -11.88
C TYR A 111 -7.39 -20.18 -12.40
N SER A 112 -8.21 -19.61 -11.52
CA SER A 112 -9.18 -18.61 -11.93
C SER A 112 -8.50 -17.35 -12.48
N ILE A 113 -7.44 -16.85 -11.85
CA ILE A 113 -6.69 -15.67 -12.33
C ILE A 113 -6.21 -15.89 -13.77
N LEU A 114 -5.64 -17.06 -14.06
CA LEU A 114 -5.18 -17.41 -15.41
C LEU A 114 -6.31 -17.41 -16.45
N ARG A 115 -7.54 -17.73 -16.04
CA ARG A 115 -8.70 -17.78 -16.95
C ARG A 115 -9.42 -16.44 -17.09
N THR A 116 -9.42 -15.60 -16.06
CA THR A 116 -10.22 -14.37 -16.02
C THR A 116 -9.43 -13.14 -16.45
N ILE A 117 -8.11 -13.14 -16.27
CA ILE A 117 -7.27 -11.99 -16.61
C ILE A 117 -6.57 -12.28 -17.94
N PRO A 118 -6.94 -11.57 -19.02
CA PRO A 118 -6.37 -11.83 -20.34
C PRO A 118 -4.90 -11.42 -20.38
N SER A 119 -4.08 -12.17 -21.12
CA SER A 119 -2.66 -11.88 -21.29
C SER A 119 -2.40 -10.49 -21.89
N SER A 120 -3.33 -9.96 -22.68
CA SER A 120 -3.25 -8.59 -23.19
C SER A 120 -3.27 -7.55 -22.07
N LEU A 121 -4.09 -7.74 -21.03
CA LEU A 121 -4.16 -6.81 -19.90
C LEU A 121 -2.87 -6.86 -19.06
N ILE A 122 -2.30 -8.06 -18.85
CA ILE A 122 -0.99 -8.25 -18.23
C ILE A 122 0.10 -7.51 -19.03
N HIS A 123 0.13 -7.71 -20.34
CA HIS A 123 1.09 -7.05 -21.23
C HIS A 123 0.96 -5.53 -21.21
N GLN A 124 -0.27 -5.03 -21.18
CA GLN A 124 -0.52 -3.59 -21.13
C GLN A 124 -0.06 -2.96 -19.81
N ILE A 125 -0.36 -3.54 -18.65
CA ILE A 125 0.14 -3.00 -17.36
C ILE A 125 1.66 -3.11 -17.25
N ALA A 126 2.26 -4.17 -17.80
CA ALA A 126 3.71 -4.31 -17.83
C ALA A 126 4.36 -3.20 -18.66
N ASN A 127 3.79 -2.86 -19.82
CA ASN A 127 4.24 -1.71 -20.62
C ASN A 127 4.05 -0.38 -19.86
N ASP A 128 2.92 -0.18 -19.18
CA ASP A 128 2.71 1.05 -18.42
C ASP A 128 3.72 1.21 -17.29
N ILE A 129 4.03 0.13 -16.56
CA ILE A 129 5.09 0.10 -15.54
C ILE A 129 6.44 0.47 -16.18
N LEU A 130 6.74 -0.05 -17.37
CA LEU A 130 7.98 0.22 -18.07
C LEU A 130 8.09 1.62 -18.68
N ASN A 131 6.97 2.25 -18.99
CA ASN A 131 6.96 3.59 -19.55
C ASN A 131 6.80 4.67 -18.47
N ALA A 132 6.31 4.31 -17.29
CA ALA A 132 6.14 5.23 -16.17
C ALA A 132 7.48 5.70 -15.56
N ASP A 133 7.45 6.94 -15.07
CA ASP A 133 8.52 7.57 -14.27
C ASP A 133 8.66 6.86 -12.91
N ALA A 134 7.51 6.51 -12.31
CA ALA A 134 7.42 5.73 -11.08
C ALA A 134 6.10 4.95 -11.01
N VAL A 135 6.11 3.87 -10.21
CA VAL A 135 4.92 3.08 -9.86
C VAL A 135 4.50 3.43 -8.44
N LEU A 136 3.22 3.75 -8.24
CA LEU A 136 2.61 3.98 -6.94
C LEU A 136 1.65 2.84 -6.63
N LEU A 137 1.93 2.08 -5.59
CA LEU A 137 1.10 0.98 -5.11
C LEU A 137 0.36 1.43 -3.84
N PHE A 138 -0.95 1.18 -3.80
CA PHE A 138 -1.79 1.47 -2.64
C PHE A 138 -2.44 0.19 -2.16
N CYS A 139 -2.15 -0.22 -0.93
CA CYS A 139 -2.69 -1.45 -0.36
C CYS A 139 -2.82 -1.35 1.16
N ALA A 140 -3.77 -2.09 1.72
CA ALA A 140 -3.80 -2.42 3.14
C ALA A 140 -3.19 -3.82 3.37
N ARG A 141 -3.05 -4.19 4.64
CA ARG A 141 -2.81 -5.58 5.01
C ARG A 141 -3.92 -6.51 4.46
N PRO A 142 -3.59 -7.80 4.22
CA PRO A 142 -2.27 -8.43 4.33
C PRO A 142 -1.42 -8.34 3.04
N TYR A 143 -1.88 -7.59 2.04
CA TYR A 143 -1.33 -7.61 0.69
C TYR A 143 0.04 -6.93 0.56
N SER A 144 0.34 -6.01 1.49
CA SER A 144 1.57 -5.22 1.53
C SER A 144 2.86 -6.05 1.45
N LEU A 145 2.88 -7.25 2.04
CA LEU A 145 4.06 -8.13 2.02
C LEU A 145 4.48 -8.50 0.59
N TRP A 146 3.52 -8.94 -0.23
CA TRP A 146 3.80 -9.35 -1.62
C TRP A 146 4.15 -8.15 -2.50
N LEU A 147 3.54 -7.00 -2.24
CA LEU A 147 3.88 -5.78 -2.96
C LEU A 147 5.28 -5.27 -2.63
N ARG A 148 5.78 -5.50 -1.40
CA ARG A 148 7.18 -5.19 -1.03
C ARG A 148 8.17 -6.06 -1.79
N GLU A 149 7.86 -7.34 -1.99
CA GLU A 149 8.68 -8.21 -2.84
C GLU A 149 8.67 -7.73 -4.29
N PHE A 150 7.49 -7.46 -4.85
CA PHE A 150 7.36 -6.90 -6.20
C PHE A 150 8.11 -5.57 -6.38
N GLN A 151 8.03 -4.68 -5.39
CA GLN A 151 8.80 -3.44 -5.33
C GLN A 151 10.31 -3.72 -5.38
N SER A 152 10.81 -4.65 -4.55
CA SER A 152 12.22 -5.04 -4.51
C SER A 152 12.71 -5.50 -5.89
N GLN A 153 11.95 -6.39 -6.52
CA GLN A 153 12.26 -6.91 -7.86
C GLN A 153 12.29 -5.79 -8.90
N LEU A 154 11.26 -4.94 -8.97
CA LEU A 154 11.24 -3.84 -9.94
C LEU A 154 12.37 -2.83 -9.74
N ILE A 155 12.76 -2.54 -8.49
CA ILE A 155 13.92 -1.70 -8.20
C ILE A 155 15.21 -2.32 -8.76
N ALA A 156 15.38 -3.64 -8.65
CA ALA A 156 16.51 -4.34 -9.28
C ALA A 156 16.52 -4.20 -10.82
N TRP A 157 15.37 -3.92 -11.43
CA TRP A 157 15.20 -3.59 -12.85
C TRP A 157 15.17 -2.09 -13.16
N ASN A 158 15.69 -1.25 -12.26
CA ASN A 158 15.76 0.22 -12.37
C ASN A 158 14.40 0.91 -12.49
N LYS A 159 13.38 0.36 -11.85
CA LYS A 159 12.04 0.96 -11.76
C LYS A 159 11.79 1.46 -10.35
N SER A 160 11.49 2.75 -10.24
CA SER A 160 11.12 3.39 -8.99
C SER A 160 9.71 2.97 -8.60
N VAL A 161 9.56 2.30 -7.46
CA VAL A 161 8.28 1.81 -6.96
C VAL A 161 8.10 2.26 -5.52
N TYR A 162 6.90 2.75 -5.19
CA TYR A 162 6.54 3.22 -3.85
C TYR A 162 5.25 2.55 -3.40
N ILE A 163 5.21 2.11 -2.14
CA ILE A 163 3.99 1.60 -1.50
C ILE A 163 3.52 2.68 -0.53
N LEU A 164 2.31 3.20 -0.76
CA LEU A 164 1.76 4.34 -0.04
C LEU A 164 0.44 3.94 0.62
N GLU A 165 0.29 4.31 1.88
CA GLU A 165 -0.94 4.07 2.65
C GLU A 165 -1.86 5.30 2.68
N GLU A 166 -1.29 6.50 2.60
CA GLU A 166 -2.01 7.78 2.66
C GLU A 166 -1.48 8.77 1.63
N ILE A 167 -2.25 9.00 0.55
CA ILE A 167 -1.86 9.93 -0.51
C ILE A 167 -1.54 11.32 0.04
N LYS A 168 -2.33 11.83 0.99
CA LYS A 168 -2.18 13.19 1.53
C LYS A 168 -0.82 13.45 2.15
N LEU A 169 -0.26 12.47 2.85
CA LEU A 169 1.04 12.58 3.50
C LEU A 169 2.19 12.67 2.48
N TYR A 170 2.00 12.06 1.31
CA TYR A 170 3.02 11.94 0.27
C TYR A 170 2.81 12.88 -0.93
N TYR A 171 1.80 13.76 -0.92
CA TYR A 171 1.57 14.71 -2.02
C TYR A 171 2.83 15.47 -2.48
N PRO A 172 3.67 16.03 -1.58
CA PRO A 172 4.90 16.71 -1.99
C PRO A 172 5.87 15.79 -2.71
N THR A 173 5.96 14.53 -2.28
CA THR A 173 6.80 13.50 -2.90
C THR A 173 6.24 13.09 -4.26
N ILE A 174 4.93 12.79 -4.34
CA ILE A 174 4.25 12.39 -5.59
C ILE A 174 4.45 13.46 -6.67
N LYS A 175 4.32 14.75 -6.33
CA LYS A 175 4.57 15.85 -7.27
C LYS A 175 5.99 15.89 -7.84
N GLN A 176 6.97 15.33 -7.13
CA GLN A 176 8.36 15.27 -7.58
C GLN A 176 8.67 14.04 -8.43
N LEU A 177 7.77 13.05 -8.50
CA LEU A 177 7.99 11.79 -9.22
C LEU A 177 7.71 11.88 -10.73
N GLY A 178 7.19 13.00 -11.22
CA GLY A 178 6.84 13.20 -12.62
C GLY A 178 5.33 13.20 -12.87
N THR A 179 4.95 13.24 -14.14
CA THR A 179 3.55 13.27 -14.58
C THR A 179 3.10 11.96 -15.19
N ASN A 180 4.02 11.07 -15.59
CA ASN A 180 3.69 9.77 -16.15
C ASN A 180 3.83 8.68 -15.09
N LEU A 181 2.85 8.58 -14.19
CA LEU A 181 2.85 7.59 -13.11
C LEU A 181 2.00 6.36 -13.47
N CYS A 182 2.38 5.20 -12.94
CA CYS A 182 1.55 4.01 -12.96
C CYS A 182 0.99 3.79 -11.54
N ASN A 183 -0.30 4.05 -11.35
CA ASN A 183 -0.95 4.02 -10.04
C ASN A 183 -1.79 2.75 -9.92
N ILE A 184 -1.54 1.92 -8.91
CA ILE A 184 -2.22 0.63 -8.75
C ILE A 184 -2.81 0.55 -7.33
N ILE A 185 -4.13 0.53 -7.22
CA ILE A 185 -4.82 0.18 -5.98
C ILE A 185 -4.99 -1.34 -5.92
N VAL A 186 -4.53 -1.95 -4.84
CA VAL A 186 -4.74 -3.37 -4.53
C VAL A 186 -5.67 -3.48 -3.34
N SER A 187 -6.93 -3.81 -3.65
CA SER A 187 -8.00 -3.87 -2.67
C SER A 187 -9.04 -4.89 -3.09
N PRO A 188 -8.82 -6.19 -2.82
CA PRO A 188 -9.77 -7.27 -3.14
C PRO A 188 -11.21 -7.00 -2.68
N MET A 189 -11.40 -6.33 -1.55
CA MET A 189 -12.71 -5.93 -1.00
C MET A 189 -13.06 -4.45 -1.21
N ALA A 190 -12.29 -3.71 -2.01
CA ALA A 190 -12.45 -2.28 -2.26
C ALA A 190 -12.48 -1.35 -1.04
N PHE A 191 -12.16 -1.82 0.17
CA PHE A 191 -12.25 -1.03 1.40
C PHE A 191 -11.45 0.29 1.39
N ILE A 192 -10.31 0.32 0.68
CA ILE A 192 -9.50 1.54 0.54
C ILE A 192 -9.86 2.39 -0.68
N VAL A 193 -10.71 1.92 -1.59
CA VAL A 193 -11.01 2.65 -2.85
C VAL A 193 -11.80 3.92 -2.57
N GLU A 194 -12.96 3.81 -1.91
CA GLU A 194 -13.78 4.97 -1.57
C GLU A 194 -13.01 6.00 -0.71
N PRO A 195 -12.32 5.60 0.37
CA PRO A 195 -11.54 6.54 1.17
C PRO A 195 -10.41 7.24 0.40
N LEU A 196 -9.82 6.60 -0.62
CA LEU A 196 -8.75 7.18 -1.44
C LEU A 196 -9.26 7.92 -2.68
N ALA A 197 -10.51 7.72 -3.11
CA ALA A 197 -10.98 8.11 -4.43
C ALA A 197 -10.69 9.58 -4.77
N GLN A 198 -11.05 10.51 -3.88
CA GLN A 198 -10.87 11.94 -4.12
C GLN A 198 -9.40 12.32 -4.35
N ASP A 199 -8.50 11.78 -3.54
CA ASP A 199 -7.07 12.07 -3.65
C ASP A 199 -6.45 11.33 -4.84
N PHE A 200 -6.86 10.08 -5.07
CA PHE A 200 -6.33 9.21 -6.12
C PHE A 200 -6.64 9.72 -7.52
N ILE A 201 -7.82 10.30 -7.74
CA ILE A 201 -8.21 10.92 -9.02
C ILE A 201 -7.24 12.06 -9.39
N SER A 202 -6.73 12.79 -8.39
CA SER A 202 -5.82 13.91 -8.62
C SER A 202 -4.39 13.50 -9.03
N ILE A 203 -4.04 12.23 -8.85
CA ILE A 203 -2.72 11.72 -9.22
C ILE A 203 -2.67 11.51 -10.74
N PRO A 204 -1.68 12.08 -11.45
CA PRO A 204 -1.59 11.94 -12.91
C PRO A 204 -1.17 10.52 -13.32
N GLY A 205 -1.34 10.20 -14.59
CA GLY A 205 -0.97 8.90 -15.15
C GLY A 205 -2.05 7.81 -15.01
N ILE A 206 -1.67 6.60 -15.40
CA ILE A 206 -2.54 5.43 -15.50
C ILE A 206 -3.04 5.02 -14.11
N LYS A 207 -4.30 4.58 -14.05
CA LYS A 207 -4.98 4.11 -12.85
C LYS A 207 -5.44 2.67 -13.04
N ALA A 208 -4.88 1.78 -12.24
CA ALA A 208 -5.23 0.37 -12.20
C ALA A 208 -5.87 -0.01 -10.86
N LEU A 209 -6.84 -0.92 -10.90
CA LEU A 209 -7.48 -1.50 -9.72
C LEU A 209 -7.36 -3.02 -9.75
N VAL A 210 -6.86 -3.60 -8.67
CA VAL A 210 -6.95 -5.03 -8.37
C VAL A 210 -8.03 -5.22 -7.32
N THR A 211 -9.14 -5.85 -7.70
CA THR A 211 -10.31 -6.06 -6.82
C THR A 211 -11.03 -7.36 -7.15
N SER A 212 -11.95 -7.80 -6.30
CA SER A 212 -12.73 -9.01 -6.55
C SER A 212 -13.87 -8.79 -7.55
N LEU A 213 -14.24 -9.85 -8.27
CA LEU A 213 -15.39 -9.85 -9.20
C LEU A 213 -16.71 -9.47 -8.52
N SER A 214 -16.91 -9.90 -7.28
CA SER A 214 -18.11 -9.58 -6.49
C SER A 214 -18.24 -8.10 -6.19
N VAL A 215 -17.12 -7.41 -5.92
CA VAL A 215 -17.07 -5.96 -5.77
C VAL A 215 -17.46 -5.27 -7.07
N LEU A 216 -16.97 -5.77 -8.21
CA LEU A 216 -17.30 -5.21 -9.53
C LEU A 216 -18.79 -5.36 -9.89
N GLN A 217 -19.46 -6.37 -9.32
CA GLN A 217 -20.90 -6.60 -9.50
C GLN A 217 -21.77 -5.78 -8.54
N ASN A 218 -21.18 -5.08 -7.58
CA ASN A 218 -21.92 -4.26 -6.63
C ASN A 218 -22.25 -2.89 -7.26
N ALA A 219 -23.54 -2.61 -7.45
CA ALA A 219 -24.04 -1.34 -8.01
C ALA A 219 -23.55 -0.10 -7.25
N SER A 220 -23.34 -0.20 -5.93
CA SER A 220 -22.82 0.92 -5.13
C SER A 220 -21.37 1.27 -5.46
N PHE A 221 -20.63 0.32 -6.03
CA PHE A 221 -19.23 0.47 -6.39
C PHE A 221 -19.01 0.98 -7.83
N GLU A 222 -20.01 0.85 -8.69
CA GLU A 222 -19.94 1.18 -10.13
C GLU A 222 -19.43 2.60 -10.40
N LYS A 223 -19.84 3.57 -9.57
CA LYS A 223 -19.42 4.98 -9.66
C LYS A 223 -17.90 5.20 -9.57
N TYR A 224 -17.15 4.26 -8.99
CA TYR A 224 -15.69 4.36 -8.89
C TYR A 224 -14.97 3.75 -10.09
N LEU A 225 -15.61 2.86 -10.85
CA LEU A 225 -14.97 2.12 -11.95
C LEU A 225 -14.50 3.04 -13.08
N GLN A 226 -15.24 4.12 -13.33
CA GLN A 226 -14.90 5.14 -14.34
C GLN A 226 -13.54 5.82 -14.11
N TYR A 227 -12.96 5.72 -12.92
CA TYR A 227 -11.66 6.34 -12.60
C TYR A 227 -10.47 5.43 -12.88
N PHE A 228 -10.70 4.20 -13.34
CA PHE A 228 -9.64 3.23 -13.59
C PHE A 228 -9.55 2.90 -15.08
N ASP A 229 -8.36 3.06 -15.63
CA ASP A 229 -8.03 2.64 -17.01
C ASP A 229 -7.91 1.11 -17.11
N ARG A 230 -7.55 0.46 -16.00
CA ARG A 230 -7.34 -1.00 -15.93
C ARG A 230 -7.98 -1.59 -14.69
N ILE A 231 -8.68 -2.70 -14.86
CA ILE A 231 -9.30 -3.44 -13.77
C ILE A 231 -8.86 -4.90 -13.86
N PHE A 232 -8.30 -5.41 -12.77
CA PHE A 232 -7.84 -6.79 -12.60
C PHE A 232 -8.83 -7.53 -11.69
N PRO A 233 -9.81 -8.26 -12.27
CA PRO A 233 -10.81 -8.98 -11.50
C PRO A 233 -10.25 -10.27 -10.91
N LEU A 234 -10.22 -10.34 -9.58
CA LEU A 234 -9.90 -11.55 -8.82
C LEU A 234 -11.19 -12.32 -8.51
N LYS A 235 -11.20 -13.62 -8.75
CA LYS A 235 -12.31 -14.49 -8.35
C LYS A 235 -11.95 -15.22 -7.07
N PHE A 236 -12.83 -15.14 -6.09
CA PHE A 236 -12.72 -15.89 -4.84
C PHE A 236 -13.96 -16.74 -4.65
N LYS A 237 -13.83 -17.83 -3.88
CA LYS A 237 -14.95 -18.68 -3.50
C LYS A 237 -15.96 -17.93 -2.63
N THR A 238 -15.48 -17.02 -1.79
CA THR A 238 -16.30 -16.17 -0.95
C THR A 238 -15.63 -14.81 -0.72
N ASN A 239 -16.43 -13.83 -0.31
CA ASN A 239 -16.00 -12.47 0.02
C ASN A 239 -15.89 -12.26 1.53
N HIS A 240 -15.92 -13.33 2.34
CA HIS A 240 -15.63 -13.21 3.76
C HIS A 240 -14.24 -12.62 3.96
N TYR A 241 -14.16 -11.57 4.79
CA TYR A 241 -12.90 -10.88 5.07
C TYR A 241 -11.84 -11.86 5.60
N ASP A 242 -12.22 -12.71 6.54
CA ASP A 242 -11.35 -13.71 7.16
C ASP A 242 -10.76 -14.71 6.14
N TYR A 243 -11.56 -15.10 5.13
CA TYR A 243 -11.12 -15.94 4.02
C TYR A 243 -10.02 -15.21 3.22
N LEU A 244 -10.25 -13.94 2.89
CA LEU A 244 -9.33 -13.17 2.06
C LEU A 244 -8.02 -12.82 2.80
N GLU A 245 -8.04 -12.75 4.12
CA GLU A 245 -6.82 -12.61 4.94
C GLU A 245 -5.84 -13.79 4.72
N ILE A 246 -6.36 -15.00 4.47
CA ILE A 246 -5.54 -16.17 4.14
C ILE A 246 -5.28 -16.26 2.64
N TYR A 247 -6.33 -16.31 1.83
CA TYR A 247 -6.24 -16.72 0.42
C TYR A 247 -5.96 -15.55 -0.52
N GLY A 248 -6.48 -14.37 -0.19
CA GLY A 248 -6.34 -13.17 -1.01
C GLY A 248 -4.88 -12.76 -1.20
N LYS A 249 -4.03 -12.95 -0.18
CA LYS A 249 -2.60 -12.61 -0.29
C LYS A 249 -1.88 -13.46 -1.34
N TYR A 250 -2.21 -14.75 -1.47
CA TYR A 250 -1.63 -15.60 -2.51
C TYR A 250 -2.13 -15.23 -3.91
N ALA A 251 -3.39 -14.82 -4.02
CA ALA A 251 -3.96 -14.33 -5.27
C ALA A 251 -3.23 -13.06 -5.77
N VAL A 252 -3.01 -12.12 -4.85
CA VAL A 252 -2.25 -10.89 -5.13
C VAL A 252 -0.80 -11.21 -5.48
N GLY A 253 -0.12 -12.03 -4.67
CA GLY A 253 1.26 -12.45 -4.96
C GLY A 253 1.40 -13.07 -6.35
N TYR A 254 0.53 -14.04 -6.66
CA TYR A 254 0.52 -14.71 -7.96
C TYR A 254 0.28 -13.75 -9.14
N LEU A 255 -0.69 -12.83 -9.02
CA LEU A 255 -0.93 -11.83 -10.06
C LEU A 255 0.30 -10.94 -10.29
N PHE A 256 0.92 -10.47 -9.22
CA PHE A 256 2.08 -9.59 -9.32
C PHE A 256 3.34 -10.32 -9.82
N ASP A 257 3.48 -11.62 -9.55
CA ASP A 257 4.53 -12.46 -10.16
C ASP A 257 4.34 -12.60 -11.68
N ILE A 258 3.09 -12.77 -12.15
CA ILE A 258 2.78 -12.80 -13.59
C ILE A 258 3.12 -11.45 -14.24
N ILE A 259 2.71 -10.35 -13.61
CA ILE A 259 3.02 -8.99 -14.10
C ILE A 259 4.53 -8.78 -14.13
N LEU A 260 5.25 -9.16 -13.08
CA LEU A 260 6.71 -9.04 -13.01
C LEU A 260 7.38 -9.84 -14.13
N GLY A 261 6.95 -11.08 -14.36
CA GLY A 261 7.46 -11.92 -15.44
C GLY A 261 7.34 -11.25 -16.82
N GLU A 262 6.19 -10.63 -17.10
CA GLU A 262 5.97 -9.91 -18.36
C GLU A 262 6.80 -8.62 -18.43
N VAL A 263 6.96 -7.88 -17.32
CA VAL A 263 7.88 -6.73 -17.24
C VAL A 263 9.31 -7.15 -17.58
N ILE A 264 9.81 -8.22 -16.98
CA ILE A 264 11.18 -8.72 -17.21
C ILE A 264 11.36 -9.13 -18.67
N LYS A 265 10.37 -9.82 -19.25
CA LYS A 265 10.36 -10.20 -20.66
C LYS A 265 10.49 -8.97 -21.57
N LEU A 266 9.66 -7.95 -21.36
CA LEU A 266 9.71 -6.70 -22.12
C LEU A 266 11.04 -5.95 -21.95
N VAL A 267 11.62 -5.93 -20.75
CA VAL A 267 12.96 -5.35 -20.52
C VAL A 267 14.02 -6.07 -21.34
N ARG A 268 13.96 -7.41 -21.39
CA ARG A 268 14.91 -8.23 -22.16
C ARG A 268 14.77 -7.99 -23.66
N GLU A 269 13.55 -7.92 -24.16
CA GLU A 269 13.26 -7.59 -25.57
C GLU A 269 13.79 -6.20 -25.94
N ASN A 270 13.60 -5.19 -25.06
CA ASN A 270 14.09 -3.82 -25.28
C ASN A 270 15.62 -3.66 -25.12
N ARG A 271 16.27 -4.41 -24.21
CA ARG A 271 17.73 -4.38 -24.00
C ARG A 271 18.51 -5.05 -25.13
N SER A 272 17.87 -5.94 -25.89
CA SER A 272 18.43 -6.46 -27.14
C SER A 272 18.69 -5.35 -28.17
N SER A 273 18.17 -4.14 -27.91
CA SER A 273 18.18 -2.98 -28.81
C SER A 273 18.99 -1.78 -28.29
N ILE A 274 19.45 -1.75 -27.01
CA ILE A 274 20.03 -0.53 -26.39
C ILE A 274 21.11 -0.85 -25.33
N VAL A 275 22.26 -0.15 -25.42
CA VAL A 275 23.38 -0.17 -24.45
C VAL A 275 22.98 0.53 -23.13
N PRO A 276 23.33 0.01 -21.93
CA PRO A 276 22.89 0.60 -20.68
C PRO A 276 23.50 2.00 -20.44
N SER A 277 22.66 3.00 -20.23
CA SER A 277 23.07 4.29 -19.66
C SER A 277 22.76 4.33 -18.15
N ILE A 278 23.65 4.94 -17.38
CA ILE A 278 23.48 5.11 -15.93
C ILE A 278 22.37 6.13 -15.69
N LYS A 279 21.21 5.69 -15.24
CA LYS A 279 20.17 6.60 -14.73
C LYS A 279 20.64 7.19 -13.40
N LYS A 280 20.93 8.49 -13.39
CA LYS A 280 21.10 9.27 -12.15
C LYS A 280 19.72 9.79 -11.74
N PRO A 281 19.11 9.27 -10.66
CA PRO A 281 17.75 9.67 -10.26
C PRO A 281 17.62 11.15 -9.84
N PHE A 282 18.72 11.90 -9.76
CA PHE A 282 18.76 13.30 -9.36
C PHE A 282 19.73 14.17 -10.18
N ALA A 283 20.15 13.74 -11.38
CA ALA A 283 21.22 14.41 -12.13
C ALA A 283 20.92 15.84 -12.60
N ASP A 284 19.66 16.22 -12.77
CA ASP A 284 19.32 17.50 -13.38
C ASP A 284 19.08 18.61 -12.33
N ARG A 285 20.04 18.74 -11.40
CA ARG A 285 20.00 19.75 -10.32
C ARG A 285 21.30 20.53 -10.20
N SER A 286 21.92 20.89 -11.32
CA SER A 286 22.93 21.94 -11.36
C SER A 286 22.36 23.21 -11.99
N LEU A 287 22.17 24.22 -11.12
CA LEU A 287 22.23 25.66 -11.42
C LEU A 287 20.98 26.34 -12.03
N LYS A 288 19.89 26.41 -11.26
CA LYS A 288 19.14 27.68 -11.12
C LYS A 288 19.59 28.40 -9.84
N ARG A 289 20.83 28.90 -9.83
CA ARG A 289 21.20 30.05 -9.00
C ARG A 289 21.05 31.28 -9.89
N GLN A 290 19.85 31.84 -9.97
CA GLN A 290 19.65 33.18 -10.51
C GLN A 290 19.54 34.17 -9.35
N HIS A 291 20.57 35.00 -9.25
CA HIS A 291 20.57 36.41 -8.85
C HIS A 291 19.68 36.87 -7.69
N ILE A 292 20.23 36.82 -6.47
CA ILE A 292 20.05 37.81 -5.39
C ILE A 292 21.37 37.70 -4.58
N THR A 293 22.37 38.56 -4.69
CA THR A 293 22.47 39.91 -4.11
C THR A 293 23.79 40.54 -4.59
N GLU A 294 23.73 41.57 -5.44
CA GLU A 294 24.77 42.60 -5.56
C GLU A 294 24.05 43.92 -5.87
N LYS A 295 23.50 44.53 -4.82
CA LYS A 295 23.12 45.94 -4.78
C LYS A 295 23.04 46.34 -3.31
N THR A 296 24.15 46.85 -2.79
CA THR A 296 24.26 48.03 -1.89
C THR A 296 25.67 48.06 -1.29
N VAL A 297 26.64 48.60 -2.02
CA VAL A 297 27.72 49.40 -1.45
C VAL A 297 28.13 50.45 -2.50
N SER A 298 27.45 51.60 -2.48
CA SER A 298 28.02 52.87 -2.96
C SER A 298 27.12 54.04 -2.54
N GLU A 299 27.72 54.95 -1.78
CA GLU A 299 27.44 56.39 -1.69
C GLU A 299 26.40 56.91 -0.66
N ALA A 300 26.92 57.89 0.10
CA ALA A 300 26.33 58.83 1.06
C ALA A 300 26.06 58.33 2.49
#